data_AF-A0A660L3S2-F1
#
_entry.id   AF-A0A660L3S2-F1
#
_cell.length_a   1.000
_cell.length_b   1.000
_cell.length_c   1.000
_cell.angle_alpha   90.00
_cell.angle_beta   90.00
_cell.angle_gamma   90.00
#
_symmetry.space_group_name_H-M   'P 1'
#
loop_
_entity.id
_entity.type
_entity.pdbx_description
1 polymer ?
#
loop_
_entity_poly.entity_id
_entity_poly.type
_entity_poly.pdbx_seq_one_letter_code
_entity_poly.pdbx_strand_id
1 'polypeptide(L)'
;MGFWAFTKRVVVLLAPLAGLVFGIAALGVAAFHAVPCVLSRLGFYVLLLFFPFLLVYLHELGHYLPVRRRVRGVVREGIFGVAVEVEGDVPWSTVVWSAVLPLALGLGVSLWTGKGVFLLLTLGVLAASALDGVEVLRRHA
;
A
#
# COMPACT_ATOMS: atom_id res chain seq x y z
N MET A 1 13.93 -7.07 -12.65
CA MET A 1 12.91 -6.29 -13.41
C MET A 1 13.25 -4.78 -13.35
N GLY A 2 12.90 -3.97 -14.35
CA GLY A 2 13.08 -2.50 -14.29
C GLY A 2 12.02 -1.78 -13.46
N PHE A 3 12.31 -0.56 -12.95
CA PHE A 3 11.42 0.20 -12.05
C PHE A 3 10.05 0.47 -12.67
N TRP A 4 9.99 0.93 -13.92
CA TRP A 4 8.70 1.19 -14.59
C TRP A 4 7.85 -0.07 -14.76
N ALA A 5 8.49 -1.21 -15.04
CA ALA A 5 7.79 -2.49 -15.14
C ALA A 5 7.27 -2.95 -13.76
N PHE A 6 8.04 -2.72 -12.69
CA PHE A 6 7.60 -2.91 -11.31
C PHE A 6 6.36 -2.09 -10.99
N THR A 7 6.45 -0.77 -11.14
CA THR A 7 5.34 0.15 -10.84
C THR A 7 4.09 -0.23 -11.63
N LYS A 8 4.23 -0.51 -12.93
CA LYS A 8 3.10 -0.91 -13.77
C LYS A 8 2.44 -2.20 -13.26
N ARG A 9 3.23 -3.22 -12.87
CA ARG A 9 2.68 -4.47 -12.34
C ARG A 9 1.93 -4.27 -11.03
N VAL A 10 2.53 -3.55 -10.08
CA VAL A 10 1.89 -3.27 -8.79
C VAL A 10 0.57 -2.52 -9.00
N VAL A 11 0.56 -1.48 -9.84
CA VAL A 11 -0.66 -0.70 -10.14
C VAL A 11 -1.73 -1.57 -10.79
N VAL A 12 -1.37 -2.40 -11.77
CA VAL A 12 -2.34 -3.30 -12.44
C VAL A 12 -2.95 -4.29 -11.46
N LEU A 13 -2.15 -4.83 -10.53
CA LEU A 13 -2.63 -5.76 -9.51
C LEU A 13 -3.52 -5.09 -8.46
N LEU A 14 -3.23 -3.84 -8.09
CA LEU A 14 -4.03 -3.07 -7.13
C LEU A 14 -5.28 -2.42 -7.74
N ALA A 15 -5.31 -2.19 -9.05
CA ALA A 15 -6.38 -1.46 -9.73
C ALA A 15 -7.80 -2.04 -9.50
N PRO A 16 -8.05 -3.36 -9.53
CA PRO A 16 -9.38 -3.91 -9.26
C PRO A 16 -9.86 -3.61 -7.83
N LEU A 17 -8.96 -3.73 -6.85
CA LEU A 17 -9.26 -3.44 -5.44
C LEU A 17 -9.50 -1.93 -5.24
N ALA A 18 -8.67 -1.09 -5.86
CA ALA A 18 -8.85 0.35 -5.84
C ALA A 18 -10.21 0.75 -6.45
N GLY A 19 -10.56 0.16 -7.59
CA GLY A 19 -11.87 0.36 -8.23
C GLY A 19 -13.04 -0.01 -7.32
N LEU A 20 -12.95 -1.15 -6.62
CA LEU A 20 -13.96 -1.58 -5.65
C LEU A 20 -14.10 -0.59 -4.49
N VAL A 21 -12.99 -0.21 -3.86
CA VAL A 21 -12.98 0.73 -2.72
C VAL A 21 -13.51 2.10 -3.13
N PHE A 22 -13.09 2.61 -4.28
CA PHE A 22 -13.58 3.87 -4.83
C PHE A 22 -15.07 3.80 -5.19
N GLY A 23 -15.53 2.67 -5.74
CA GLY A 23 -16.94 2.44 -6.03
C GLY A 23 -17.80 2.44 -4.77
N ILE A 24 -17.38 1.74 -3.71
CA ILE A 24 -18.07 1.74 -2.41
C ILE A 24 -18.10 3.14 -1.81
N ALA A 25 -16.99 3.87 -1.85
CA ALA A 25 -16.93 5.24 -1.36
C ALA A 25 -17.87 6.16 -2.14
N ALA A 26 -17.91 6.07 -3.47
CA ALA A 26 -18.81 6.85 -4.31
C ALA A 26 -20.29 6.54 -4.03
N LEU A 27 -20.63 5.25 -3.87
CA LEU A 27 -21.98 4.82 -3.48
C LEU A 27 -22.36 5.36 -2.10
N GLY A 28 -21.44 5.32 -1.12
CA GLY A 28 -21.66 5.90 0.20
C GLY A 28 -21.92 7.41 0.12
N VAL A 29 -21.09 8.15 -0.61
CA VAL A 29 -21.26 9.59 -0.80
C VAL A 29 -22.61 9.93 -1.43
N ALA A 30 -23.05 9.14 -2.42
CA ALA A 30 -24.35 9.30 -3.06
C ALA A 30 -25.52 8.96 -2.10
N ALA A 31 -25.46 7.80 -1.44
CA ALA A 31 -26.51 7.31 -0.55
C ALA A 31 -26.76 8.22 0.65
N PHE A 32 -25.71 8.89 1.16
CA PHE A 32 -25.81 9.83 2.27
C PHE A 32 -25.94 11.30 1.82
N HIS A 33 -26.14 11.57 0.53
CA HIS A 33 -26.20 12.92 -0.05
C HIS A 33 -25.01 13.82 0.38
N ALA A 34 -23.83 13.22 0.60
CA ALA A 34 -22.66 13.87 1.18
C ALA A 34 -21.77 14.59 0.15
N VAL A 35 -22.21 14.68 -1.12
CA VAL A 35 -21.46 15.33 -2.22
C VAL A 35 -20.97 16.74 -1.86
N PRO A 36 -21.79 17.65 -1.28
CA PRO A 36 -21.31 18.98 -0.92
C PRO A 36 -20.20 18.95 0.13
N CYS A 37 -20.28 18.01 1.08
CA CYS A 37 -19.27 17.81 2.11
C CYS A 37 -17.94 17.36 1.50
N VAL A 38 -17.97 16.38 0.58
CA VAL A 38 -16.76 15.91 -0.10
C VAL A 38 -16.13 17.01 -0.95
N LEU A 39 -16.93 17.74 -1.74
CA LEU A 39 -16.43 18.83 -2.58
C LEU A 39 -15.82 19.97 -1.77
N SER A 40 -16.34 20.25 -0.57
CA SER A 40 -15.78 21.29 0.32
C SER A 40 -14.34 21.02 0.76
N ARG A 41 -13.91 19.74 0.75
CA ARG A 41 -12.57 19.31 1.15
C ARG A 41 -12.04 18.20 0.25
N LEU A 42 -12.19 18.39 -1.06
CA LEU A 42 -11.87 17.37 -2.06
C LEU A 42 -10.46 16.79 -1.89
N GLY A 43 -9.46 17.65 -1.71
CA GLY A 43 -8.06 17.21 -1.55
C GLY A 43 -7.85 16.30 -0.34
N PHE A 44 -8.54 16.55 0.78
CA PHE A 44 -8.45 15.69 1.96
C PHE A 44 -9.08 14.32 1.70
N TYR A 45 -10.28 14.27 1.13
CA TYR A 45 -10.98 13.00 0.89
C TYR A 45 -10.33 12.16 -0.20
N VAL A 46 -9.83 12.79 -1.27
CA VAL A 46 -9.05 12.10 -2.31
C VAL A 46 -7.78 11.52 -1.72
N LEU A 47 -7.04 12.30 -0.93
CA LEU A 47 -5.85 11.81 -0.25
C LEU A 47 -6.19 10.67 0.70
N LEU A 48 -7.19 10.83 1.56
CA LEU A 48 -7.64 9.80 2.51
C LEU A 48 -7.96 8.47 1.81
N LEU A 49 -8.63 8.54 0.66
CA LEU A 49 -9.05 7.37 -0.10
C LEU A 49 -7.89 6.70 -0.85
N PHE A 50 -6.94 7.47 -1.37
CA PHE A 50 -5.79 6.96 -2.10
C PHE A 50 -4.65 6.49 -1.18
N PHE A 51 -4.56 7.05 0.02
CA PHE A 51 -3.44 6.88 0.92
C PHE A 51 -3.12 5.41 1.28
N PRO A 52 -4.09 4.51 1.56
CA PRO A 52 -3.79 3.10 1.81
C PRO A 52 -3.09 2.41 0.63
N PHE A 53 -3.48 2.72 -0.61
CA PHE A 53 -2.85 2.15 -1.82
C PHE A 53 -1.43 2.66 -2.01
N LEU A 54 -1.20 3.94 -1.67
CA LEU A 54 0.13 4.52 -1.68
C LEU A 54 1.05 3.86 -0.64
N LEU A 55 0.53 3.55 0.55
CA LEU A 55 1.28 2.81 1.57
C LEU A 55 1.65 1.40 1.12
N VAL A 56 0.71 0.66 0.53
CA VAL A 56 0.99 -0.66 -0.04
C VAL A 56 2.03 -0.57 -1.15
N TYR A 57 1.92 0.42 -2.04
CA TYR A 57 2.92 0.64 -3.08
C TYR A 57 4.32 0.91 -2.49
N LEU A 58 4.42 1.76 -1.46
CA LEU A 58 5.69 2.04 -0.80
C LEU A 58 6.26 0.84 -0.05
N HIS A 59 5.39 0.01 0.52
CA HIS A 59 5.77 -1.23 1.17
C HIS A 59 6.44 -2.17 0.14
N GLU A 60 5.78 -2.42 -0.99
CA GLU A 60 6.34 -3.22 -2.08
C GLU A 60 7.58 -2.60 -2.69
N LEU A 61 7.64 -1.27 -2.78
CA LEU A 61 8.82 -0.55 -3.25
C LEU A 61 10.01 -0.78 -2.32
N GLY A 62 9.76 -0.81 -1.01
CA GLY A 62 10.76 -1.15 -0.01
C GLY A 62 11.27 -2.59 -0.17
N HIS A 63 10.40 -3.53 -0.54
CA HIS A 63 10.82 -4.87 -0.93
C HIS A 63 11.65 -4.89 -2.22
N TYR A 64 11.27 -4.09 -3.21
CA TYR A 64 11.93 -4.04 -4.51
C TYR A 64 13.34 -3.43 -4.48
N LEU A 65 13.54 -2.32 -3.74
CA LEU A 65 14.77 -1.50 -3.85
C LEU A 65 16.08 -2.27 -3.57
N PRO A 66 16.18 -3.08 -2.49
CA PRO A 66 17.41 -3.81 -2.15
C PRO A 66 17.69 -4.97 -3.10
N VAL A 67 16.64 -5.54 -3.70
CA VAL A 67 16.74 -6.75 -4.54
C VAL A 67 16.48 -6.49 -6.02
N ARG A 68 16.39 -5.23 -6.47
CA ARG A 68 15.97 -4.83 -7.83
C ARG A 68 16.57 -5.62 -8.99
N ARG A 69 17.85 -6.05 -8.86
CA ARG A 69 18.58 -6.82 -9.88
C ARG A 69 18.22 -8.31 -9.91
N ARG A 70 17.61 -8.83 -8.83
CA ARG A 70 17.22 -10.23 -8.62
C ARG A 70 15.70 -10.46 -8.68
N VAL A 71 14.91 -9.43 -8.97
CA VAL A 71 13.45 -9.54 -9.08
C VAL A 71 13.05 -10.24 -10.38
N ARG A 72 12.39 -11.40 -10.24
CA ARG A 72 11.75 -12.16 -11.33
C ARG A 72 10.39 -11.61 -11.71
N GLY A 73 9.60 -11.25 -10.70
CA GLY A 73 8.18 -10.99 -10.89
C GLY A 73 7.56 -10.22 -9.74
N VAL A 74 6.31 -9.87 -9.95
CA VAL A 74 5.42 -9.35 -8.93
C VAL A 74 4.12 -10.12 -9.12
N VAL A 75 3.67 -10.77 -8.07
CA VAL A 75 2.48 -11.62 -8.07
C VAL A 75 1.48 -11.12 -7.06
N ARG A 76 0.23 -11.57 -7.21
CA ARG A 76 -0.80 -11.29 -6.22
C ARG A 76 -0.67 -12.30 -5.09
N GLU A 77 -0.65 -11.83 -3.86
CA GLU A 77 -0.63 -12.66 -2.66
C GLU A 77 -1.90 -12.40 -1.85
N GLY A 78 -2.74 -13.44 -1.71
CA GLY A 78 -4.04 -13.29 -1.06
C GLY A 78 -5.00 -12.33 -1.77
N ILE A 79 -6.00 -11.86 -1.02
CA ILE A 79 -7.07 -10.98 -1.56
C ILE A 79 -6.55 -9.54 -1.71
N PHE A 80 -5.68 -9.11 -0.80
CA PHE A 80 -5.26 -7.71 -0.63
C PHE A 80 -3.77 -7.45 -0.90
N GLY A 81 -2.96 -8.50 -1.04
CA GLY A 81 -1.51 -8.39 -1.14
C GLY A 81 -0.98 -8.45 -2.57
N VAL A 82 0.16 -7.80 -2.73
CA VAL A 82 1.07 -7.91 -3.87
C VAL A 82 2.40 -8.31 -3.28
N ALA A 83 3.14 -9.19 -3.95
CA ALA A 83 4.42 -9.67 -3.45
C ALA A 83 5.49 -9.65 -4.54
N VAL A 84 6.72 -9.30 -4.16
CA VAL A 84 7.88 -9.31 -5.04
C VAL A 84 8.52 -10.70 -5.04
N GLU A 85 8.59 -11.33 -6.21
CA GLU A 85 9.30 -12.60 -6.39
C GLU A 85 10.78 -12.35 -6.67
N VAL A 86 11.64 -12.94 -5.85
CA VAL A 86 13.10 -12.74 -5.88
C VAL A 86 13.83 -14.07 -6.09
N GLU A 87 14.91 -14.04 -6.87
CA GLU A 87 15.88 -15.14 -6.94
C GLU A 87 16.85 -15.11 -5.75
N GLY A 88 16.93 -16.23 -5.03
CA GLY A 88 17.86 -16.44 -3.93
C GLY A 88 17.44 -15.72 -2.64
N ASP A 89 18.39 -15.59 -1.72
CA ASP A 89 18.10 -15.11 -0.37
C ASP A 89 17.70 -13.62 -0.35
N VAL A 90 16.67 -13.34 0.44
CA VAL A 90 16.15 -11.98 0.66
C VAL A 90 16.96 -11.31 1.77
N PRO A 91 17.66 -10.19 1.50
CA PRO A 91 18.43 -9.50 2.52
C PRO A 91 17.49 -8.85 3.54
N TRP A 92 17.89 -8.82 4.82
CA TRP A 92 17.11 -8.19 5.91
C TRP A 92 16.74 -6.73 5.63
N SER A 93 17.55 -6.01 4.85
CA SER A 93 17.27 -4.63 4.43
C SER A 93 15.96 -4.48 3.67
N THR A 94 15.50 -5.55 3.02
CA THR A 94 14.20 -5.64 2.34
C THR A 94 13.04 -5.41 3.31
N VAL A 95 13.09 -6.05 4.48
CA VAL A 95 12.08 -5.91 5.54
C VAL A 95 12.11 -4.51 6.16
N VAL A 96 13.31 -3.96 6.33
CA VAL A 96 13.46 -2.61 6.92
C VAL A 96 12.92 -1.55 5.98
N TRP A 97 13.27 -1.59 4.69
CA TRP A 97 12.79 -0.60 3.73
C TRP A 97 11.28 -0.69 3.49
N SER A 98 10.69 -1.89 3.55
CA SER A 98 9.24 -2.07 3.39
C SER A 98 8.43 -1.53 4.57
N ALA A 99 9.04 -1.39 5.76
CA ALA A 99 8.44 -0.71 6.91
C ALA A 99 8.75 0.80 6.95
N VAL A 100 9.99 1.19 6.64
CA VAL A 100 10.46 2.58 6.78
C VAL A 100 9.80 3.51 5.76
N LEU A 101 9.66 3.10 4.48
CA LEU A 101 9.09 4.00 3.46
C LEU A 101 7.63 4.38 3.75
N PRO A 102 6.71 3.43 4.02
CA PRO A 102 5.34 3.77 4.39
C PRO A 102 5.28 4.60 5.68
N LEU A 103 6.09 4.26 6.68
CA LEU A 103 6.11 4.97 7.97
C LEU A 103 6.56 6.42 7.81
N ALA A 104 7.65 6.65 7.07
CA ALA A 104 8.17 7.99 6.81
C ALA A 104 7.14 8.86 6.07
N LEU A 105 6.50 8.31 5.04
CA LEU A 105 5.42 9.02 4.33
C LEU A 105 4.25 9.30 5.28
N GLY A 106 3.82 8.30 6.04
CA GLY A 106 2.64 8.43 6.91
C GLY A 106 2.83 9.44 8.02
N LEU A 107 3.99 9.46 8.65
CA LEU A 107 4.37 10.51 9.60
C LEU A 107 4.40 11.88 8.93
N GLY A 108 5.02 12.00 7.75
CA GLY A 108 5.08 13.25 7.00
C GLY A 108 3.70 13.81 6.66
N VAL A 109 2.79 12.97 6.15
CA VAL A 109 1.42 13.37 5.82
C VAL A 109 0.61 13.69 7.07
N SER A 110 0.75 12.92 8.16
CA SER A 110 0.09 13.23 9.43
C SER A 110 0.53 14.57 10.00
N LEU A 111 1.83 14.86 9.98
CA LEU A 111 2.37 16.14 10.43
C LEU A 111 1.90 17.30 9.54
N TRP A 112 1.96 17.14 8.23
CA TRP A 112 1.55 18.18 7.28
C TRP A 112 0.05 18.52 7.37
N THR A 113 -0.79 17.51 7.54
CA THR A 113 -2.26 17.70 7.60
C THR A 113 -2.77 17.98 9.02
N GLY A 114 -1.96 17.70 10.05
CA GLY A 114 -2.38 17.71 11.45
C GLY A 114 -3.45 16.66 11.76
N LYS A 115 -3.57 15.58 10.96
CA LYS A 115 -4.59 14.54 11.11
C LYS A 115 -3.97 13.19 11.48
N GLY A 116 -4.36 12.67 12.64
CA GLY A 116 -3.92 11.36 13.13
C GLY A 116 -4.45 10.17 12.32
N VAL A 117 -5.49 10.37 11.49
CA VAL A 117 -6.05 9.29 10.66
C VAL A 117 -5.03 8.69 9.70
N PHE A 118 -4.11 9.49 9.16
CA PHE A 118 -3.07 8.99 8.25
C PHE A 118 -2.08 8.09 8.98
N LEU A 119 -1.71 8.43 10.22
CA LEU A 119 -0.87 7.58 11.05
C LEU A 119 -1.59 6.25 11.39
N LEU A 120 -2.87 6.30 11.74
CA LEU A 120 -3.66 5.09 12.01
C LEU A 120 -3.74 4.18 10.78
N LEU A 121 -3.99 4.74 9.60
CA LEU A 121 -3.98 3.98 8.34
C LEU A 121 -2.60 3.39 8.05
N THR A 122 -1.53 4.13 8.34
CA THR A 122 -0.14 3.66 8.17
C THR A 122 0.15 2.46 9.05
N LEU A 123 -0.19 2.56 10.34
CA LEU A 123 -0.01 1.46 11.29
C LEU A 123 -0.88 0.27 10.92
N GLY A 124 -2.11 0.49 10.46
CA GLY A 124 -3.01 -0.58 9.99
C GLY A 124 -2.43 -1.35 8.80
N VAL A 125 -1.90 -0.66 7.79
CA VAL A 125 -1.28 -1.32 6.63
C VAL A 125 -0.01 -2.07 7.05
N LEU A 126 0.86 -1.47 7.86
CA LEU A 126 2.08 -2.14 8.34
C LEU A 126 1.77 -3.38 9.18
N ALA A 127 0.73 -3.32 10.03
CA ALA A 127 0.29 -4.46 10.83
C ALA A 127 -0.27 -5.58 9.94
N ALA A 128 -1.08 -5.26 8.94
CA ALA A 128 -1.60 -6.23 7.99
C ALA A 128 -0.47 -6.93 7.22
N SER A 129 0.50 -6.16 6.71
CA SER A 129 1.68 -6.70 6.02
C SER A 129 2.54 -7.60 6.94
N ALA A 130 2.69 -7.24 8.21
CA ALA A 130 3.42 -8.06 9.18
C ALA A 130 2.70 -9.38 9.48
N LEU A 131 1.37 -9.37 9.59
CA LEU A 131 0.57 -10.58 9.80
C LEU A 131 0.66 -11.53 8.59
N ASP A 132 0.57 -11.01 7.37
CA ASP A 132 0.77 -11.81 6.15
C ASP A 132 2.19 -12.44 6.14
N GLY A 133 3.22 -11.68 6.51
CA GLY A 133 4.60 -12.20 6.60
C GLY A 133 4.76 -13.33 7.64
N VAL A 134 4.09 -13.23 8.79
CA VAL A 134 4.09 -14.30 9.81
C VAL A 134 3.36 -15.55 9.32
N GLU A 135 2.24 -15.39 8.62
CA GLU A 135 1.46 -16.51 8.11
C GLU A 135 2.21 -17.29 7.02
N VAL A 136 2.96 -16.59 6.15
CA VAL A 136 3.85 -17.21 5.16
C VAL A 136 4.99 -17.97 5.83
N LEU A 137 5.67 -17.36 6.82
CA LEU A 137 6.75 -18.02 7.57
C LEU A 137 6.26 -19.28 8.30
N ARG A 138 5.05 -19.24 8.88
CA ARG A 138 4.47 -20.38 9.59
C ARG A 138 4.08 -21.53 8.67
N ARG A 139 3.70 -21.26 7.41
CA ARG A 139 3.34 -22.30 6.43
C ARG A 139 4.55 -23.00 5.81
N HIS A 140 5.77 -22.50 6.03
CA HIS A 140 7.01 -23.00 5.42
C HIS A 140 8.07 -23.40 6.47
N ALA A 141 7.68 -23.48 7.75
CA ALA A 141 8.45 -24.05 8.86
C ALA A 141 7.89 -25.43 9.24
#